data_AF-A0AAW8FTP8-F1
#
_entry.id   AF-A0AAW8FTP8-F1
#
_cell.length_a   1.000
_cell.length_b   1.000
_cell.length_c   1.000
_cell.angle_alpha   90.00
_cell.angle_beta   90.00
_cell.angle_gamma   90.00
#
_symmetry.space_group_name_H-M   'P 1'
#
loop_
_entity.id
_entity.type
_entity.pdbx_description
1 polymer ?
#
loop_
_entity_poly.entity_id
_entity_poly.type
_entity_poly.pdbx_seq_one_letter_code
_entity_poly.pdbx_strand_id
1 'polypeptide(L)'
;MHAVALHAFLALVPGHGHRTATSIMRAVNEGATEEAFRLIDESHVQLLDDRRTLEAVERALRDLEAGTASEPAAVAGPGGTFIGPLAAKLGIRPATLRKWERAGLVRPRRDALTGYRVYDEADVRDARLTHQLRRGGYRLDQIAPLIAQVRRPEGWSRWGPHCTTGTAGWPPADGRC
;
A
#
# COMPACT_ATOMS: atom_id res chain seq x y z
N MET A 1 -21.83 27.23 12.01
CA MET A 1 -20.48 27.81 12.20
C MET A 1 -19.46 26.77 12.67
N HIS A 2 -19.68 26.03 13.75
CA HIS A 2 -18.69 25.04 14.25
C HIS A 2 -18.37 23.89 13.28
N ALA A 3 -19.36 23.40 12.52
CA ALA A 3 -19.13 22.32 11.54
C ALA A 3 -18.18 22.73 10.39
N VAL A 4 -18.26 23.99 9.94
CA VAL A 4 -17.41 24.52 8.87
C VAL A 4 -15.97 24.69 9.37
N ALA A 5 -15.80 25.26 10.58
CA ALA A 5 -14.49 25.40 11.20
C ALA A 5 -13.82 24.04 11.45
N LEU A 6 -14.58 23.03 11.88
CA LEU A 6 -14.08 21.67 12.07
C LEU A 6 -13.67 21.03 10.74
N HIS A 7 -14.48 21.17 9.69
CA HIS A 7 -14.13 20.68 8.35
C HIS A 7 -12.85 21.33 7.81
N ALA A 8 -12.71 22.64 7.96
CA ALA A 8 -11.49 23.35 7.55
C ALA A 8 -10.26 22.84 8.32
N PHE A 9 -10.37 22.70 9.64
CA PHE A 9 -9.30 22.14 10.46
C PHE A 9 -8.91 20.72 10.02
N LEU A 10 -9.90 19.83 9.81
CA LEU A 10 -9.65 18.46 9.37
C LEU A 10 -9.04 18.39 7.96
N ALA A 11 -9.35 19.34 7.07
CA ALA A 11 -8.74 19.44 5.75
C ALA A 11 -7.28 19.93 5.80
N LEU A 12 -6.93 20.78 6.76
CA LEU A 12 -5.57 21.31 6.93
C LEU A 12 -4.61 20.29 7.57
N VAL A 13 -5.09 19.44 8.48
CA VAL A 13 -4.25 18.51 9.26
C VAL A 13 -3.36 17.60 8.40
N PRO A 14 -3.84 16.95 7.32
CA PRO A 14 -3.01 16.09 6.48
C PRO A 14 -1.86 16.82 5.78
N GLY A 15 -2.05 18.10 5.46
CA GLY A 15 -1.03 18.93 4.80
C GLY A 15 -0.08 19.56 5.80
N HIS A 16 -0.59 20.21 6.83
CA HIS A 16 0.18 21.14 7.68
C HIS A 16 0.50 20.59 9.08
N GLY A 17 -0.13 19.49 9.47
CA GLY A 17 -0.08 18.98 10.84
C GLY A 17 -0.93 19.80 11.82
N HIS A 18 -1.19 19.21 12.99
CA HIS A 18 -2.14 19.77 13.97
C HIS A 18 -1.75 21.16 14.49
N ARG A 19 -0.47 21.40 14.78
CA ARG A 19 0.00 22.67 15.33
C ARG A 19 -0.22 23.82 14.34
N THR A 20 0.24 23.65 13.12
CA THR A 20 0.11 24.66 12.06
C THR A 20 -1.35 24.86 11.67
N ALA A 21 -2.14 23.79 11.54
CA ALA A 21 -3.59 23.88 11.31
C ALA A 21 -4.31 24.68 12.41
N THR A 22 -3.91 24.51 13.67
CA THR A 22 -4.46 25.30 14.79
C THR A 22 -4.08 26.77 14.69
N SER A 23 -2.82 27.09 14.35
CA SER A 23 -2.36 28.46 14.16
C SER A 23 -3.08 29.15 12.99
N ILE A 24 -3.26 28.44 11.86
CA ILE A 24 -4.03 28.93 10.70
C ILE A 24 -5.47 29.22 11.11
N MET A 25 -6.15 28.27 11.77
CA MET A 25 -7.53 28.45 12.22
C MET A 25 -7.66 29.61 13.23
N ARG A 26 -6.68 29.80 14.11
CA ARG A 26 -6.64 30.94 15.03
C ARG A 26 -6.52 32.26 14.28
N ALA A 27 -5.56 32.39 13.36
CA ALA A 27 -5.36 33.59 12.56
C ALA A 27 -6.63 33.96 11.75
N VAL A 28 -7.29 32.98 11.15
CA VAL A 28 -8.57 33.18 10.43
C VAL A 28 -9.67 33.67 11.38
N ASN A 29 -9.81 33.07 12.57
CA ASN A 29 -10.82 33.47 13.55
C ASN A 29 -10.57 34.87 14.13
N GLU A 30 -9.31 35.32 14.19
CA GLU A 30 -8.91 36.66 14.62
C GLU A 30 -8.98 37.71 13.49
N GLY A 31 -9.32 37.30 12.26
CA GLY A 31 -9.37 38.18 11.08
C GLY A 31 -8.00 38.53 10.51
N ALA A 32 -6.94 37.86 10.95
CA ALA A 32 -5.57 38.06 10.48
C ALA A 32 -5.28 37.23 9.22
N THR A 33 -5.88 37.60 8.09
CA THR A 33 -5.80 36.83 6.83
C THR A 33 -4.39 36.73 6.26
N GLU A 34 -3.61 37.82 6.29
CA GLU A 34 -2.21 37.84 5.83
C GLU A 34 -1.35 36.84 6.62
N GLU A 35 -1.54 36.77 7.93
CA GLU A 35 -0.84 35.84 8.79
C GLU A 35 -1.22 34.39 8.50
N ALA A 36 -2.51 34.13 8.21
CA ALA A 36 -2.97 32.79 7.81
C ALA A 36 -2.32 32.33 6.50
N PHE A 37 -2.21 33.21 5.50
CA PHE A 37 -1.54 32.90 4.23
C PHE A 37 -0.04 32.68 4.42
N ARG A 38 0.63 33.53 5.21
CA ARG A 38 2.05 33.36 5.55
C ARG A 38 2.31 31.99 6.19
N LEU A 39 1.47 31.58 7.15
CA LEU A 39 1.59 30.26 7.81
C LEU A 39 1.41 29.09 6.84
N ILE A 40 0.53 29.23 5.84
CA ILE A 40 0.34 28.21 4.79
C ILE A 40 1.58 28.11 3.92
N ASP A 41 2.11 29.24 3.45
CA ASP A 41 3.28 29.29 2.57
C ASP A 41 4.52 28.74 3.26
N GLU A 42 4.80 29.17 4.49
CA GLU A 42 5.91 28.65 5.30
C GLU A 42 5.80 27.14 5.52
N SER A 43 4.58 26.65 5.78
CA SER A 43 4.35 25.23 5.94
C SER A 43 4.62 24.44 4.64
N HIS A 44 4.26 24.98 3.49
CA HIS A 44 4.54 24.33 2.20
C HIS A 44 6.04 24.29 1.90
N VAL A 45 6.76 25.37 2.19
CA VAL A 45 8.23 25.43 2.04
C VAL A 45 8.88 24.36 2.92
N GLN A 46 8.50 24.29 4.20
CA GLN A 46 9.05 23.28 5.12
C GLN A 46 8.82 21.85 4.64
N LEU A 47 7.61 21.51 4.19
CA LEU A 47 7.29 20.17 3.69
C LEU A 47 8.08 19.82 2.42
N LEU A 48 8.30 20.79 1.53
CA LEU A 48 9.10 20.58 0.34
C LEU A 48 10.55 20.28 0.69
N ASP A 49 11.12 21.02 1.64
CA ASP A 49 12.49 20.85 2.10
C ASP A 49 12.67 19.54 2.87
N ASP A 50 11.71 19.15 3.70
CA ASP A 50 11.68 17.86 4.37
C ASP A 50 11.67 16.71 3.35
N ARG A 51 10.83 16.82 2.30
CA ARG A 51 10.78 15.81 1.22
C ARG A 51 12.09 15.75 0.44
N ARG A 52 12.69 16.89 0.09
CA ARG A 52 14.01 16.93 -0.57
C ARG A 52 15.10 16.30 0.29
N THR A 53 15.06 16.54 1.59
CA THR A 53 15.98 15.94 2.57
C THR A 53 15.81 14.42 2.59
N LEU A 54 14.57 13.93 2.67
CA LEU A 54 14.30 12.49 2.61
C LEU A 54 14.78 11.86 1.29
N GLU A 55 14.51 12.49 0.15
CA GLU A 55 14.99 12.03 -1.16
C GLU A 55 16.53 11.99 -1.24
N ALA A 56 17.21 12.98 -0.65
CA ALA A 56 18.67 13.02 -0.57
C ALA A 56 19.22 11.88 0.30
N VAL A 57 18.62 11.64 1.46
CA VAL A 57 18.98 10.51 2.34
C VAL A 57 18.73 9.17 1.65
N GLU A 58 17.57 9.00 0.99
CA GLU A 58 17.24 7.77 0.23
C GLU A 58 18.20 7.53 -0.93
N ARG A 59 18.69 8.59 -1.59
CA ARG A 59 19.75 8.47 -2.62
C ARG A 59 21.08 8.06 -2.00
N ALA A 60 21.53 8.74 -0.95
CA ALA A 60 22.78 8.40 -0.27
C ALA A 60 22.80 6.95 0.25
N LEU A 61 21.68 6.46 0.81
CA LEU A 61 21.55 5.08 1.24
C LEU A 61 21.63 4.09 0.07
N ARG A 62 20.99 4.39 -1.07
CA ARG A 62 21.08 3.57 -2.29
C ARG A 62 22.49 3.52 -2.86
N ASP A 63 23.22 4.63 -2.84
CA ASP A 63 24.60 4.68 -3.34
C ASP A 63 25.54 3.83 -2.46
N LEU A 64 25.34 3.86 -1.13
CA LEU A 64 26.04 2.98 -0.20
C LEU A 64 25.70 1.49 -0.44
N GLU A 65 24.42 1.17 -0.66
CA GLU A 65 23.99 -0.20 -0.98
C GLU A 65 24.55 -0.67 -2.34
N ALA A 66 24.56 0.19 -3.37
CA ALA A 66 25.11 -0.11 -4.68
C ALA A 66 26.64 -0.34 -4.65
N GLY A 67 27.36 0.43 -3.82
CA GLY A 67 28.78 0.21 -3.56
C GLY A 67 29.09 -1.15 -2.91
N THR A 68 28.10 -1.75 -2.23
CA THR A 68 28.20 -3.10 -1.66
C THR A 68 27.69 -4.23 -2.56
N ALA A 69 27.00 -3.90 -3.66
CA ALA A 69 26.29 -4.86 -4.52
C ALA A 69 27.05 -5.23 -5.81
N SER A 70 28.38 -5.22 -5.76
CA SER A 70 29.22 -5.75 -6.84
C SER A 70 29.49 -7.25 -6.63
N GLU A 71 28.42 -8.06 -6.58
CA GLU A 71 28.44 -9.51 -6.87
C GLU A 71 27.10 -9.90 -7.51
N PRO A 72 27.08 -10.54 -8.71
CA PRO A 72 25.85 -10.78 -9.45
C PRO A 72 25.18 -12.08 -8.98
N ALA A 73 24.04 -11.98 -8.30
CA ALA A 73 23.22 -13.14 -7.91
C ALA A 73 21.95 -13.27 -8.76
N ALA A 74 22.06 -14.14 -9.77
CA ALA A 74 21.07 -15.07 -10.30
C ALA A 74 19.64 -14.57 -10.61
N VAL A 75 19.41 -14.49 -11.93
CA VAL A 75 18.16 -14.53 -12.70
C VAL A 75 17.02 -15.32 -12.03
N ALA A 76 15.84 -14.71 -11.94
CA ALA A 76 14.59 -15.34 -11.56
C ALA A 76 14.10 -16.31 -12.67
N GLY A 77 13.96 -17.59 -12.34
CA GLY A 77 13.26 -18.57 -13.18
C GLY A 77 11.73 -18.53 -12.96
N PRO A 78 10.94 -19.31 -13.72
CA PRO A 78 9.47 -19.29 -13.74
C PRO A 78 8.77 -19.76 -12.43
N GLY A 79 9.50 -19.89 -11.33
CA GLY A 79 9.08 -20.60 -10.11
C GLY A 79 8.85 -19.73 -8.88
N GLY A 80 8.80 -18.40 -9.00
CA GLY A 80 8.68 -17.49 -7.87
C GLY A 80 10.01 -16.88 -7.42
N THR A 81 10.00 -16.10 -6.35
CA THR A 81 11.16 -15.34 -5.86
C THR A 81 11.49 -15.67 -4.41
N PHE A 82 12.76 -15.54 -4.02
CA PHE A 82 13.19 -15.76 -2.65
C PHE A 82 13.04 -14.50 -1.79
N ILE A 83 13.12 -14.69 -0.46
CA ILE A 83 12.90 -13.60 0.51
C ILE A 83 13.84 -12.41 0.30
N GLY A 84 15.11 -12.65 -0.04
CA GLY A 84 16.11 -11.60 -0.24
C GLY A 84 15.76 -10.69 -1.43
N PRO A 85 15.65 -11.23 -2.65
CA PRO A 85 15.25 -10.46 -3.82
C PRO A 85 13.90 -9.76 -3.66
N LEU A 86 12.90 -10.39 -3.02
CA LEU A 86 11.61 -9.75 -2.77
C LEU A 86 11.74 -8.58 -1.77
N ALA A 87 12.50 -8.75 -0.70
CA ALA A 87 12.74 -7.71 0.30
C ALA A 87 13.44 -6.51 -0.32
N ALA A 88 14.47 -6.76 -1.15
CA ALA A 88 15.18 -5.74 -1.90
C ALA A 88 14.25 -4.97 -2.85
N LYS A 89 13.43 -5.67 -3.64
CA LYS A 89 12.44 -5.04 -4.54
C LYS A 89 11.41 -4.17 -3.81
N LEU A 90 11.10 -4.50 -2.54
CA LEU A 90 10.16 -3.75 -1.71
C LEU A 90 10.85 -2.71 -0.81
N GLY A 91 12.19 -2.58 -0.86
CA GLY A 91 12.94 -1.67 -0.01
C GLY A 91 12.77 -1.96 1.50
N ILE A 92 12.56 -3.22 1.88
CA ILE A 92 12.39 -3.64 3.27
C ILE A 92 13.43 -4.69 3.66
N ARG A 93 13.65 -4.86 4.97
CA ARG A 93 14.51 -5.95 5.46
C ARG A 93 13.83 -7.31 5.31
N PRO A 94 14.55 -8.40 5.02
CA PRO A 94 13.98 -9.76 5.01
C PRO A 94 13.27 -10.16 6.31
N ALA A 95 13.71 -9.63 7.46
CA ALA A 95 13.04 -9.83 8.74
C ALA A 95 11.61 -9.25 8.77
N THR A 96 11.35 -8.19 8.00
CA THR A 96 10.02 -7.61 7.84
C THR A 96 9.09 -8.55 7.07
N LEU A 97 9.57 -9.18 5.99
CA LEU A 97 8.80 -10.22 5.29
C LEU A 97 8.49 -11.42 6.20
N ARG A 98 9.45 -11.86 7.02
CA ARG A 98 9.20 -12.90 8.04
C ARG A 98 8.15 -12.48 9.07
N LYS A 99 8.07 -11.20 9.41
CA LYS A 99 7.01 -10.65 10.28
C LYS A 99 5.65 -10.67 9.58
N TRP A 100 5.61 -10.35 8.30
CA TRP A 100 4.39 -10.38 7.48
C TRP A 100 3.88 -11.80 7.26
N GLU A 101 4.76 -12.77 7.05
CA GLU A 101 4.45 -14.21 7.03
C GLU A 101 3.78 -14.65 8.33
N ARG A 102 4.37 -14.32 9.49
CA ARG A 102 3.78 -14.61 10.81
C ARG A 102 2.44 -13.93 11.04
N ALA A 103 2.22 -12.77 10.42
CA ALA A 103 0.93 -12.05 10.46
C ALA A 103 -0.06 -12.54 9.38
N GLY A 104 0.30 -13.55 8.58
CA GLY A 104 -0.55 -14.14 7.53
C GLY A 104 -0.71 -13.30 6.27
N LEU A 105 0.05 -12.21 6.14
CA LEU A 105 -0.02 -11.25 5.03
C LEU A 105 0.62 -11.77 3.74
N VAL A 106 1.52 -12.74 3.86
CA VAL A 106 2.11 -13.51 2.75
C VAL A 106 2.18 -14.97 3.20
N ARG A 107 2.08 -15.92 2.27
CA ARG A 107 2.08 -17.36 2.59
C ARG A 107 3.02 -18.11 1.65
N PRO A 108 4.34 -17.81 1.70
CA PRO A 108 5.31 -18.46 0.85
C PRO A 108 5.30 -19.97 1.07
N ARG A 109 5.33 -20.71 -0.03
CA ARG A 109 5.54 -22.15 0.00
C ARG A 109 7.00 -22.47 0.35
N ARG A 110 7.23 -23.64 0.92
CA ARG A 110 8.58 -24.18 1.08
C ARG A 110 8.89 -25.08 -0.12
N ASP A 111 10.05 -24.84 -0.71
CA ASP A 111 10.62 -25.73 -1.72
C ASP A 111 10.94 -27.08 -1.09
N ALA A 112 10.52 -28.17 -1.73
CA ALA A 112 10.61 -29.52 -1.16
C ALA A 112 12.03 -30.09 -1.16
N LEU A 113 12.90 -29.60 -2.05
CA LEU A 113 14.28 -30.09 -2.20
C LEU A 113 15.25 -29.31 -1.31
N THR A 114 15.03 -28.01 -1.20
CA THR A 114 15.97 -27.08 -0.53
C THR A 114 15.44 -26.55 0.80
N GLY A 115 14.14 -26.69 1.07
CA GLY A 115 13.48 -26.15 2.27
C GLY A 115 13.34 -24.63 2.29
N TYR A 116 13.79 -23.93 1.24
CA TYR A 116 13.74 -22.47 1.16
C TYR A 116 12.31 -21.96 0.95
N ARG A 117 12.08 -20.72 1.37
CA ARG A 117 10.81 -20.00 1.12
C ARG A 117 10.81 -19.46 -0.30
N VAL A 118 9.81 -19.87 -1.05
CA VAL A 118 9.54 -19.39 -2.41
C VAL A 118 8.22 -18.63 -2.37
N TYR A 119 8.27 -17.37 -2.79
CA TYR A 119 7.13 -16.48 -2.91
C TYR A 119 6.65 -16.54 -4.35
N ASP A 120 5.44 -17.06 -4.56
CA ASP A 120 4.84 -17.08 -5.89
C ASP A 120 4.27 -15.70 -6.27
N GLU A 121 3.64 -15.60 -7.44
CA GLU A 121 3.07 -14.33 -7.89
C GLU A 121 1.96 -13.80 -6.96
N ALA A 122 1.16 -14.68 -6.35
CA ALA A 122 0.12 -14.25 -5.43
C ALA A 122 0.72 -13.69 -4.15
N ASP A 123 1.75 -14.35 -3.61
CA ASP A 123 2.50 -13.84 -2.46
C ASP A 123 3.17 -12.49 -2.76
N VAL A 124 3.72 -12.33 -3.97
CA VAL A 124 4.34 -11.06 -4.39
C VAL A 124 3.29 -9.95 -4.50
N ARG A 125 2.10 -10.24 -5.05
CA ARG A 125 0.98 -9.26 -5.09
C ARG A 125 0.57 -8.85 -3.68
N ASP A 126 0.36 -9.81 -2.79
CA ASP A 126 -0.02 -9.54 -1.39
C ASP A 126 1.06 -8.74 -0.64
N ALA A 127 2.33 -9.03 -0.88
CA ALA A 127 3.45 -8.30 -0.31
C ALA A 127 3.48 -6.84 -0.78
N ARG A 128 3.21 -6.59 -2.06
CA ARG A 128 3.13 -5.22 -2.61
C ARG A 128 1.95 -4.44 -2.03
N LEU A 129 0.78 -5.06 -1.94
CA LEU A 129 -0.41 -4.42 -1.35
C LEU A 129 -0.20 -4.11 0.14
N THR A 130 0.37 -5.07 0.88
CA THR A 130 0.77 -4.87 2.27
C THR A 130 1.76 -3.71 2.41
N HIS A 131 2.76 -3.64 1.53
CA HIS A 131 3.76 -2.57 1.54
C HIS A 131 3.13 -1.17 1.35
N GLN A 132 2.20 -1.04 0.41
CA GLN A 132 1.48 0.22 0.16
C GLN A 132 0.66 0.66 1.38
N LEU A 133 -0.11 -0.26 1.97
CA LEU A 133 -0.91 0.03 3.17
C LEU A 133 -0.03 0.39 4.37
N ARG A 134 1.14 -0.24 4.50
CA ARG A 134 2.11 0.13 5.54
C ARG A 134 2.67 1.54 5.37
N ARG A 135 2.92 2.01 4.14
CA ARG A 135 3.30 3.42 3.89
C ARG A 135 2.17 4.39 4.21
N GLY A 136 0.91 3.98 4.06
CA GLY A 136 -0.26 4.74 4.46
C GLY A 136 -0.56 4.76 5.95
N GLY A 137 0.30 4.18 6.81
CA GLY A 137 0.16 4.22 8.27
C GLY A 137 -0.65 3.08 8.90
N TYR A 138 -1.18 2.14 8.11
CA TYR A 138 -1.96 1.02 8.63
C TYR A 138 -1.09 0.03 9.41
N ARG A 139 -1.61 -0.49 10.52
CA ARG A 139 -0.97 -1.54 11.33
C ARG A 139 -1.22 -2.93 10.74
N LEU A 140 -0.35 -3.90 11.03
CA LEU A 140 -0.44 -5.24 10.41
C LEU A 140 -1.76 -5.97 10.74
N ASP A 141 -2.27 -5.77 11.95
CA ASP A 141 -3.57 -6.26 12.43
C ASP A 141 -4.76 -5.66 11.66
N GLN A 142 -4.62 -4.43 11.15
CA GLN A 142 -5.62 -3.79 10.29
C GLN A 142 -5.51 -4.25 8.83
N ILE A 143 -4.30 -4.61 8.38
CA ILE A 143 -4.04 -5.03 7.00
C ILE A 143 -4.47 -6.48 6.76
N ALA A 144 -4.25 -7.37 7.74
CA ALA A 144 -4.56 -8.79 7.62
C ALA A 144 -5.99 -9.11 7.14
N PRO A 145 -7.07 -8.52 7.70
CA PRO A 145 -8.43 -8.77 7.22
C PRO A 145 -8.67 -8.27 5.79
N LEU A 146 -8.01 -7.19 5.36
CA LEU A 146 -8.13 -6.65 3.99
C LEU A 146 -7.47 -7.60 2.97
N ILE A 147 -6.26 -8.07 3.27
CA ILE A 147 -5.56 -9.06 2.43
C ILE A 147 -6.37 -10.35 2.34
N ALA A 148 -6.99 -10.78 3.45
CA ALA A 148 -7.84 -11.97 3.44
C ALA A 148 -9.05 -11.81 2.50
N GLN A 149 -9.66 -10.62 2.41
CA GLN A 149 -10.76 -10.34 1.47
C GLN A 149 -10.30 -10.36 0.01
N VAL A 150 -9.13 -9.79 -0.30
CA VAL A 150 -8.57 -9.77 -1.67
C VAL A 150 -8.24 -11.17 -2.18
N ARG A 151 -7.88 -12.10 -1.30
CA ARG A 151 -7.66 -13.51 -1.67
C ARG A 151 -8.93 -14.28 -1.94
N ARG A 152 -10.11 -13.78 -1.52
CA ARG A 152 -11.37 -14.46 -1.79
C ARG A 152 -11.68 -14.33 -3.29
N PRO A 153 -12.02 -15.41 -4.00
CA PRO A 153 -12.28 -15.36 -5.44
C PRO A 153 -13.53 -14.55 -5.84
N GLU A 154 -14.30 -14.00 -4.90
CA GLU A 154 -15.49 -13.20 -5.16
C GLU A 154 -15.21 -11.70 -5.35
N GLY A 155 -15.12 -11.25 -6.60
CA GLY A 155 -15.14 -9.82 -6.93
C GLY A 155 -15.55 -9.44 -8.35
N TRP A 156 -15.47 -10.35 -9.33
CA TRP A 156 -15.95 -10.08 -10.70
C TRP A 156 -17.39 -10.56 -10.96
N SER A 157 -17.92 -11.50 -10.18
CA SER A 157 -19.27 -12.07 -10.38
C SER A 157 -20.43 -11.17 -9.92
N ARG A 158 -20.17 -9.98 -9.35
CA ARG A 158 -21.22 -9.00 -8.99
C ARG A 158 -21.57 -8.01 -10.11
N TRP A 159 -20.74 -7.91 -11.16
CA TRP A 159 -20.97 -7.01 -12.31
C TRP A 159 -20.99 -7.74 -13.66
N GLY A 160 -21.41 -9.01 -13.69
CA GLY A 160 -21.93 -9.61 -14.92
C GLY A 160 -23.42 -9.32 -15.07
N PRO A 161 -23.97 -9.14 -16.29
CA PRO A 161 -25.41 -9.04 -16.47
C PRO A 161 -26.06 -10.28 -15.86
N HIS A 162 -26.87 -10.05 -14.83
CA HIS A 162 -27.76 -11.06 -14.27
C HIS A 162 -28.74 -11.41 -15.39
N CYS A 163 -28.56 -12.57 -16.02
CA CYS A 163 -29.65 -13.23 -16.71
C CYS A 163 -30.67 -13.60 -15.64
N THR A 164 -31.63 -12.70 -15.41
CA THR A 164 -32.81 -12.98 -14.61
C THR A 164 -33.64 -14.01 -15.35
N THR A 165 -34.08 -15.00 -14.59
CA THR A 165 -34.90 -16.13 -14.99
C THR A 165 -36.14 -15.67 -15.75
N GLY A 166 -36.35 -16.17 -16.96
CA GLY A 166 -37.56 -15.97 -17.75
C GLY A 166 -37.95 -17.28 -18.42
N THR A 167 -38.97 -17.93 -17.87
CA THR A 167 -39.70 -19.07 -18.43
C THR A 167 -40.10 -18.83 -19.89
N ALA A 168 -39.63 -19.69 -20.79
CA ALA A 168 -40.30 -20.04 -22.03
C ALA A 168 -39.96 -21.50 -22.32
N GLY A 169 -40.98 -22.35 -22.27
CA GLY A 169 -40.82 -23.77 -22.56
C GLY A 169 -40.49 -24.02 -24.03
N TRP A 170 -39.80 -25.13 -24.27
CA TRP A 170 -40.00 -26.04 -25.40
C TRP A 170 -39.33 -27.40 -25.08
N PRO A 171 -39.77 -28.50 -25.73
CA PRO A 171 -39.96 -29.82 -25.11
C PRO A 171 -38.76 -30.78 -25.24
N PRO A 172 -38.80 -32.00 -24.66
CA PRO A 172 -37.77 -33.01 -24.90
C PRO A 172 -38.09 -33.79 -26.18
N ALA A 173 -37.07 -34.10 -26.99
CA ALA A 173 -37.15 -35.16 -27.99
C ALA A 173 -35.76 -35.69 -28.34
N ASP A 174 -35.67 -37.02 -28.31
CA ASP A 174 -34.56 -37.86 -28.68
C ASP A 174 -34.05 -37.66 -30.11
N GLY A 175 -32.80 -38.05 -30.38
CA GLY A 175 -32.27 -38.16 -31.74
C GLY A 175 -30.79 -38.55 -31.78
N ARG A 176 -30.54 -39.85 -31.86
CA ARG A 176 -29.24 -40.51 -32.16
C ARG A 176 -28.55 -39.90 -33.40
N CYS A 177 -27.22 -39.87 -33.37
CA CYS A 177 -26.35 -40.88 -33.99
C CYS A 177 -25.14 -41.11 -33.08
#